data_AF-A0A916DV41-F1
#
_entry.id   AF-A0A916DV41-F1
#
_cell.length_a   1.000
_cell.length_b   1.000
_cell.length_c   1.000
_cell.angle_alpha   90.00
_cell.angle_beta   90.00
_cell.angle_gamma   90.00
#
_symmetry.space_group_name_H-M   'P 1'
#
loop_
_entity.id
_entity.type
_entity.pdbx_description
1 polymer ?
#
loop_
_entity_poly.entity_id
_entity_poly.type
_entity_poly.pdbx_seq_one_letter_code
_entity_poly.pdbx_strand_id
1 'polypeptide(L)'
;MNLDSLLADTNLASWEVAFRDYVQSGKVAIDDWLWKWLWFRIQWPSEDYSLFYNENTLIKAELFEVAIVVTVGDTNKRRYVQVSFFKENPYHPEFEELVQVEEQEWRFSSIGNPYIDEPNYKQWERLLFCKLINKALEERKGLDFLIEQVRR
;
A
#
# COMPACT_ATOMS: atom_id res chain seq x y z
N MET A 1 5.48 -2.02 -25.41
CA MET A 1 4.53 -2.13 -24.28
C MET A 1 4.76 -0.93 -23.37
N ASN A 2 3.71 -0.23 -22.94
CA ASN A 2 3.89 0.92 -22.03
C ASN A 2 4.15 0.41 -20.59
N LEU A 3 4.66 1.29 -19.73
CA LEU A 3 4.98 0.95 -18.34
C LEU A 3 3.74 0.49 -17.57
N ASP A 4 2.62 1.21 -17.71
CA ASP A 4 1.41 0.94 -16.92
C ASP A 4 0.82 -0.45 -17.23
N SER A 5 0.85 -0.91 -18.49
CA SER A 5 0.44 -2.28 -18.84
C SER A 5 1.35 -3.34 -18.26
N LEU A 6 2.67 -3.08 -18.16
CA LEU A 6 3.60 -4.02 -17.53
C LEU A 6 3.37 -4.11 -16.02
N LEU A 7 3.10 -2.98 -15.37
CA LEU A 7 2.87 -2.92 -13.92
C LEU A 7 1.49 -3.43 -13.52
N ALA A 8 0.47 -3.26 -14.35
CA ALA A 8 -0.87 -3.80 -14.11
C ALA A 8 -0.92 -5.34 -14.20
N ASP A 9 -0.01 -5.95 -14.95
CA ASP A 9 0.10 -7.41 -15.04
C ASP A 9 0.60 -7.99 -13.70
N THR A 10 -0.04 -9.07 -13.25
CA THR A 10 0.30 -9.76 -12.00
C THR A 10 1.40 -10.81 -12.19
N ASN A 11 1.78 -11.13 -13.44
CA ASN A 11 2.90 -12.02 -13.72
C ASN A 11 4.23 -11.41 -13.25
N LEU A 12 5.05 -12.22 -12.58
CA LEU A 12 6.38 -11.81 -12.09
C LEU A 12 7.28 -11.28 -13.23
N ALA A 13 7.25 -11.93 -14.39
CA ALA A 13 8.08 -11.52 -15.52
C ALA A 13 7.78 -10.10 -16.03
N SER A 14 6.55 -9.62 -15.84
CA SER A 14 6.11 -8.32 -16.38
C SER A 14 6.67 -7.15 -15.58
N TRP A 15 6.75 -7.25 -14.24
CA TRP A 15 7.39 -6.22 -13.44
C TRP A 15 8.92 -6.24 -13.63
N GLU A 16 9.55 -7.40 -13.83
CA GLU A 16 10.99 -7.49 -14.10
C GLU A 16 11.38 -6.77 -15.40
N VAL A 17 10.59 -6.99 -16.46
CA VAL A 17 10.76 -6.27 -17.73
C VAL A 17 10.57 -4.77 -17.54
N ALA A 18 9.55 -4.35 -16.77
CA ALA A 18 9.36 -2.94 -16.44
C ALA A 18 10.56 -2.34 -15.70
N PHE A 19 11.10 -3.07 -14.72
CA PHE A 19 12.25 -2.64 -13.94
C PHE A 19 13.49 -2.46 -14.81
N ARG A 20 13.82 -3.46 -15.64
CA ARG A 20 14.95 -3.38 -16.58
C ARG A 20 14.82 -2.24 -17.59
N ASP A 21 13.66 -2.15 -18.25
CA ASP A 21 13.51 -1.27 -19.41
C ASP A 21 13.24 0.19 -19.05
N TYR A 22 12.80 0.47 -17.82
CA TYR A 22 12.46 1.81 -17.34
C TYR A 22 13.29 2.30 -16.16
N VAL A 23 13.55 1.46 -15.14
CA VAL A 23 14.31 1.89 -13.96
C VAL A 23 15.81 1.79 -14.23
N GLN A 24 16.31 0.63 -14.67
CA GLN A 24 17.75 0.45 -14.93
C GLN A 24 18.25 1.31 -16.10
N SER A 25 17.38 1.64 -17.05
CA SER A 25 17.70 2.56 -18.15
C SER A 25 17.62 4.05 -17.76
N GLY A 26 17.24 4.36 -16.52
CA GLY A 26 17.16 5.73 -15.99
C GLY A 26 15.96 6.54 -16.48
N LYS A 27 14.96 5.91 -17.11
CA LYS A 27 13.76 6.62 -17.61
C LYS A 27 12.78 6.98 -16.50
N VAL A 28 12.76 6.22 -15.41
CA VAL A 28 11.85 6.39 -14.27
C VAL A 28 12.63 6.15 -12.99
N ALA A 29 12.43 6.99 -11.96
CA ALA A 29 13.01 6.77 -10.65
C ALA A 29 12.46 5.48 -10.02
N ILE A 30 13.29 4.77 -9.24
CA ILE A 30 12.86 3.53 -8.60
C ILE A 30 11.68 3.76 -7.64
N ASP A 31 11.66 4.89 -6.94
CA ASP A 31 10.60 5.27 -5.99
C ASP A 31 9.26 5.43 -6.72
N ASP A 32 9.25 6.18 -7.82
CA ASP A 32 8.07 6.38 -8.67
C ASP A 32 7.56 5.05 -9.25
N TRP A 33 8.48 4.18 -9.64
CA TRP A 33 8.18 2.87 -10.18
C TRP A 33 7.57 1.95 -9.11
N LEU A 34 8.14 1.92 -7.90
CA LEU A 34 7.63 1.16 -6.75
C LEU A 34 6.24 1.62 -6.34
N TRP A 35 6.01 2.93 -6.26
CA TRP A 35 4.69 3.48 -5.99
C TRP A 35 3.68 3.07 -7.04
N LYS A 36 4.00 3.22 -8.32
CA LYS A 36 3.09 2.79 -9.40
C LYS A 36 2.79 1.30 -9.31
N TRP A 37 3.81 0.47 -9.09
CA TRP A 37 3.63 -0.96 -8.92
C TRP A 37 2.70 -1.29 -7.74
N LEU A 38 2.93 -0.68 -6.57
CA LEU A 38 2.08 -0.84 -5.39
C LEU A 38 0.63 -0.41 -5.65
N TRP A 39 0.42 0.71 -6.36
CA TRP A 39 -0.92 1.19 -6.71
C TRP A 39 -1.70 0.19 -7.56
N PHE A 40 -1.03 -0.52 -8.48
CA PHE A 40 -1.64 -1.58 -9.28
C PHE A 40 -1.94 -2.87 -8.49
N ARG A 41 -1.41 -3.03 -7.26
CA ARG A 41 -1.64 -4.21 -6.42
C ARG A 41 -2.77 -4.04 -5.42
N ILE A 42 -3.29 -2.83 -5.25
CA ILE A 42 -4.37 -2.59 -4.29
C ILE A 42 -5.68 -3.19 -4.80
N GLN A 43 -6.21 -4.10 -4.01
CA GLN A 43 -7.51 -4.71 -4.22
C GLN A 43 -8.55 -3.90 -3.45
N TRP A 44 -9.10 -2.86 -4.10
CA TRP A 44 -10.17 -2.06 -3.49
C TRP A 44 -11.42 -2.93 -3.31
N PRO A 45 -11.92 -3.12 -2.07
CA PRO A 45 -13.15 -3.84 -1.86
C PRO A 45 -14.31 -3.12 -2.57
N SER A 46 -15.19 -3.89 -3.20
CA SER A 46 -16.39 -3.37 -3.87
C SER A 46 -17.58 -3.21 -2.92
N GLU A 47 -17.45 -3.65 -1.68
CA GLU A 47 -18.52 -3.65 -0.67
C GLU A 47 -18.85 -2.23 -0.17
N ASP A 48 -20.01 -2.09 0.48
CA ASP A 48 -20.49 -0.83 1.05
C ASP A 48 -19.99 -0.59 2.48
N TYR A 49 -19.32 -1.57 3.07
CA TYR A 49 -18.70 -1.43 4.39
C TYR A 49 -17.42 -0.60 4.32
N SER A 50 -17.08 0.01 5.47
CA SER A 50 -15.85 0.77 5.66
C SER A 50 -14.62 -0.03 5.26
N LEU A 51 -13.70 0.58 4.50
CA LEU A 51 -12.41 -0.01 4.12
C LEU A 51 -11.66 -0.59 5.32
N PHE A 52 -11.74 0.10 6.46
CA PHE A 52 -11.04 -0.22 7.71
C PHE A 52 -11.81 -1.17 8.62
N TYR A 53 -12.99 -1.64 8.23
CA TYR A 53 -13.79 -2.53 9.07
C TYR A 53 -13.27 -3.97 8.97
N ASN A 54 -13.05 -4.63 10.12
CA ASN A 54 -12.62 -6.04 10.21
C ASN A 54 -11.33 -6.37 9.43
N GLU A 55 -10.18 -5.83 9.85
CA GLU A 55 -8.82 -6.22 9.40
C GLU A 55 -8.74 -6.79 7.97
N ASN A 56 -8.79 -5.93 6.96
CA ASN A 56 -8.76 -6.33 5.56
C ASN A 56 -7.35 -6.27 4.98
N THR A 57 -6.97 -7.27 4.20
CA THR A 57 -5.73 -7.24 3.40
C THR A 57 -5.99 -6.54 2.07
N LEU A 58 -5.35 -5.39 1.83
CA LEU A 58 -5.47 -4.65 0.56
C LEU A 58 -4.37 -4.96 -0.44
N ILE A 59 -3.19 -5.36 0.05
CA ILE A 59 -2.08 -5.78 -0.80
C ILE A 59 -1.55 -7.09 -0.24
N LYS A 60 -1.43 -8.08 -1.12
CA LYS A 60 -0.67 -9.31 -0.89
C LYS A 60 0.03 -9.67 -2.18
N ALA A 61 1.31 -9.33 -2.28
CA ALA A 61 2.10 -9.46 -3.50
C ALA A 61 3.55 -9.81 -3.15
N GLU A 62 4.33 -10.17 -4.17
CA GLU A 62 5.76 -10.44 -4.03
C GLU A 62 6.53 -9.58 -5.02
N LEU A 63 7.65 -9.02 -4.55
CA LEU A 63 8.55 -8.21 -5.36
C LEU A 63 9.98 -8.38 -4.85
N PHE A 64 10.93 -8.68 -5.73
CA PHE A 64 12.34 -8.93 -5.37
C PHE A 64 12.50 -9.98 -4.24
N GLU A 65 11.74 -11.08 -4.32
CA GLU A 65 11.68 -12.13 -3.27
C GLU A 65 11.22 -11.63 -1.89
N VAL A 66 10.63 -10.43 -1.83
CA VAL A 66 10.00 -9.87 -0.64
C VAL A 66 8.49 -9.99 -0.78
N ALA A 67 7.87 -10.76 0.10
CA ALA A 67 6.42 -10.76 0.25
C ALA A 67 5.99 -9.47 0.96
N ILE A 68 5.13 -8.71 0.29
CA ILE A 68 4.58 -7.45 0.74
C ILE A 68 3.12 -7.67 1.12
N VAL A 69 2.81 -7.38 2.38
CA VAL A 69 1.45 -7.44 2.93
C VAL A 69 1.08 -6.08 3.47
N VAL A 70 -0.04 -5.53 3.00
CA VAL A 70 -0.63 -4.32 3.57
C VAL A 70 -2.03 -4.64 4.04
N THR A 71 -2.25 -4.50 5.34
CA THR A 71 -3.56 -4.65 5.95
C THR A 71 -4.07 -3.31 6.47
N VAL A 72 -5.38 -3.19 6.54
CA VAL A 72 -6.08 -2.03 7.06
C VAL A 72 -7.10 -2.50 8.08
N GLY A 73 -7.30 -1.75 9.14
CA GLY A 73 -8.26 -2.13 10.16
C GLY A 73 -8.62 -0.97 11.06
N ASP A 74 -9.42 -1.26 12.07
CA ASP A 74 -9.68 -0.35 13.17
C ASP A 74 -9.51 -1.05 14.52
N THR A 75 -8.83 -0.37 15.45
CA THR A 75 -8.70 -0.83 16.83
C THR A 75 -9.21 0.28 17.73
N ASN A 76 -10.21 -0.01 18.57
CA ASN A 76 -10.85 0.99 19.44
C ASN A 76 -11.32 2.24 18.65
N LYS A 77 -11.90 2.04 17.46
CA LYS A 77 -12.33 3.11 16.53
C LYS A 77 -11.19 3.95 15.95
N ARG A 78 -9.93 3.55 16.12
CA ARG A 78 -8.77 4.16 15.47
C ARG A 78 -8.39 3.35 14.24
N ARG A 79 -8.60 3.95 13.07
CA ARG A 79 -8.23 3.37 11.78
C ARG A 79 -6.72 3.29 11.66
N TYR A 80 -6.23 2.23 11.02
CA TYR A 80 -4.81 2.00 10.82
C TYR A 80 -4.50 1.34 9.48
N VAL A 81 -3.24 1.46 9.07
CA VAL A 81 -2.60 0.65 8.03
C VAL A 81 -1.42 -0.07 8.68
N GLN A 82 -1.31 -1.37 8.46
CA GLN A 82 -0.13 -2.15 8.79
C GLN A 82 0.57 -2.54 7.49
N VAL A 83 1.88 -2.31 7.44
CA VAL A 83 2.74 -2.73 6.33
C VAL A 83 3.74 -3.73 6.88
N SER A 84 3.78 -4.92 6.30
CA SER A 84 4.71 -5.98 6.69
C SER A 84 5.42 -6.52 5.45
N PHE A 85 6.74 -6.62 5.52
CA PHE A 85 7.60 -7.21 4.49
C PHE A 85 8.28 -8.46 5.02
N PHE A 86 8.22 -9.55 4.25
CA PHE A 86 8.79 -10.85 4.61
C PHE A 86 9.73 -11.33 3.52
N LYS A 87 10.97 -11.66 3.84
CA LYS A 87 11.96 -12.18 2.90
C LYS A 87 12.28 -13.64 3.19
N GLU A 88 12.82 -13.91 4.37
CA GLU A 88 13.32 -15.24 4.72
C GLU A 88 12.27 -16.08 5.46
N ASN A 89 11.44 -15.43 6.29
CA ASN A 89 10.48 -16.12 7.14
C ASN A 89 9.07 -15.52 7.02
N PRO A 90 8.05 -16.30 6.60
CA PRO A 90 6.68 -15.81 6.44
C PRO A 90 5.97 -15.44 7.75
N TYR A 91 6.57 -15.74 8.91
CA TYR A 91 6.02 -15.45 10.23
C TYR A 91 6.77 -14.34 10.98
N HIS A 92 7.93 -13.90 10.49
CA HIS A 92 8.75 -12.89 11.13
C HIS A 92 9.12 -11.82 10.10
N PRO A 93 8.39 -10.70 10.05
CA PRO A 93 8.66 -9.65 9.07
C PRO A 93 10.00 -8.97 9.36
N GLU A 94 10.81 -8.74 8.33
CA GLU A 94 12.04 -7.93 8.42
C GLU A 94 11.75 -6.43 8.48
N PHE A 95 10.55 -6.02 8.06
CA PHE A 95 10.02 -4.68 8.23
C PHE A 95 8.55 -4.77 8.60
N GLU A 96 8.16 -4.10 9.68
CA GLU A 96 6.77 -4.02 10.11
C GLU A 96 6.48 -2.65 10.71
N GLU A 97 5.47 -1.97 10.17
CA GLU A 97 5.03 -0.66 10.65
C GLU A 97 3.51 -0.63 10.76
N LEU A 98 3.01 -0.26 11.94
CA LEU A 98 1.60 -0.02 12.22
C LEU A 98 1.38 1.48 12.33
N VAL A 99 0.79 2.09 11.31
CA VAL A 99 0.48 3.51 11.28
C VAL A 99 -1.00 3.73 11.57
N GLN A 100 -1.29 4.39 12.69
CA GLN A 100 -2.64 4.71 13.13
C GLN A 100 -2.95 6.20 12.96
N VAL A 101 -4.23 6.52 12.85
CA VAL A 101 -4.71 7.91 12.92
C VAL A 101 -4.35 8.50 14.28
N GLU A 102 -3.73 9.69 14.27
CA GLU A 102 -3.30 10.36 15.49
C GLU A 102 -4.50 10.91 16.29
N GLU A 103 -4.34 11.02 17.61
CA GLU A 103 -5.38 11.54 18.49
C GLU A 103 -5.81 12.96 18.18
N GLN A 104 -4.98 13.75 17.49
CA GLN A 104 -5.30 15.12 17.10
C GLN A 104 -6.19 15.14 15.84
N GLU A 105 -6.13 14.06 15.05
CA GLU A 105 -6.77 13.91 13.75
C GLU A 105 -8.04 13.07 13.86
N TRP A 106 -8.29 12.45 15.01
CA TRP A 106 -9.52 11.68 15.29
C TRP A 106 -10.80 12.51 15.13
N ARG A 107 -10.68 13.85 15.22
CA ARG A 107 -11.77 14.82 15.03
C ARG A 107 -11.99 15.24 13.59
N PHE A 108 -11.38 14.57 12.60
CA PHE A 108 -12.07 14.42 11.33
C PHE A 108 -13.29 13.55 11.57
N SER A 109 -14.31 14.16 12.18
CA SER A 109 -15.67 13.64 12.23
C SER A 109 -15.96 13.10 10.86
N SER A 110 -16.37 11.83 10.75
CA SER A 110 -17.01 11.33 9.55
C SER A 110 -17.98 12.41 9.09
N ILE A 111 -17.64 13.14 8.03
CA ILE A 111 -18.55 14.12 7.45
C ILE A 111 -19.58 13.25 6.75
N GLY A 112 -20.57 12.82 7.51
CA GLY A 112 -21.66 12.04 7.02
C GLY A 112 -21.88 10.67 7.64
N ASN A 113 -23.16 10.32 7.72
CA ASN A 113 -23.58 8.94 7.88
C ASN A 113 -23.13 8.18 6.62
N PRO A 114 -22.40 7.05 6.70
CA PRO A 114 -21.96 6.29 5.53
C PRO A 114 -23.10 5.90 4.58
N TYR A 115 -24.34 5.81 5.09
CA TYR A 115 -25.55 5.55 4.31
C TYR A 115 -26.20 6.80 3.66
N ILE A 116 -25.73 8.01 3.98
CA ILE A 116 -26.27 9.30 3.47
C ILE A 116 -25.23 10.02 2.58
N ASP A 117 -23.94 9.87 2.87
CA ASP A 117 -22.84 10.58 2.21
C ASP A 117 -21.92 9.64 1.40
N GLU A 118 -22.50 8.56 0.90
CA GLU A 118 -21.86 7.37 0.31
C GLU A 118 -20.74 7.64 -0.73
N PRO A 119 -20.80 8.66 -1.62
CA PRO A 119 -19.68 8.96 -2.52
C PRO A 119 -18.48 9.59 -1.79
N ASN A 120 -18.75 10.50 -0.84
CA ASN A 120 -17.74 11.27 -0.14
C ASN A 120 -17.04 10.43 0.92
N TYR A 121 -17.77 9.52 1.56
CA TYR A 121 -17.24 8.62 2.57
C TYR A 121 -16.21 7.65 1.98
N LYS A 122 -16.53 6.97 0.87
CA LYS A 122 -15.60 6.03 0.21
C LYS A 122 -14.35 6.75 -0.32
N GLN A 123 -14.49 7.96 -0.87
CA GLN A 123 -13.35 8.75 -1.30
C GLN A 123 -12.47 9.19 -0.11
N TRP A 124 -13.09 9.61 0.99
CA TRP A 124 -12.37 9.97 2.20
C TRP A 124 -11.57 8.79 2.77
N GLU A 125 -12.13 7.57 2.79
CA GLU A 125 -11.40 6.38 3.25
C GLU A 125 -10.20 6.05 2.37
N ARG A 126 -10.33 6.20 1.05
CA ARG A 126 -9.19 6.05 0.12
C ARG A 126 -8.11 7.08 0.40
N LEU A 127 -8.48 8.34 0.62
CA LEU A 127 -7.54 9.41 0.96
C LEU A 127 -6.84 9.15 2.30
N LEU A 128 -7.60 8.67 3.29
CA LEU A 128 -7.04 8.29 4.58
C LEU A 128 -6.06 7.13 4.44
N PHE A 129 -6.41 6.10 3.68
CA PHE A 129 -5.49 5.01 3.35
C PHE A 129 -4.22 5.56 2.69
N CYS A 130 -4.35 6.40 1.64
CA CYS A 130 -3.19 6.99 0.95
C CYS A 130 -2.28 7.76 1.90
N LYS A 131 -2.84 8.50 2.86
CA LYS A 131 -2.08 9.20 3.89
C LYS A 131 -1.31 8.22 4.78
N LEU A 132 -2.00 7.22 5.32
CA LEU A 132 -1.42 6.28 6.28
C LEU A 132 -0.36 5.39 5.62
N ILE A 133 -0.61 4.91 4.39
CA ILE A 133 0.37 4.12 3.64
C ILE A 133 1.58 4.97 3.22
N ASN A 134 1.39 6.24 2.85
CA ASN A 134 2.51 7.14 2.56
C ASN A 134 3.39 7.32 3.79
N LYS A 135 2.81 7.51 4.98
CA LYS A 135 3.56 7.57 6.23
C LYS A 135 4.34 6.27 6.50
N ALA A 136 3.75 5.11 6.28
CA ALA A 136 4.44 3.82 6.45
C ALA A 136 5.59 3.62 5.44
N LEU A 137 5.39 4.00 4.18
CA LEU A 137 6.31 3.71 3.09
C LEU A 137 7.41 4.78 2.91
N GLU A 138 7.09 6.05 3.06
CA GLU A 138 8.02 7.18 2.88
C GLU A 138 8.64 7.62 4.20
N GLU A 139 7.80 8.07 5.14
CA GLU A 139 8.29 8.65 6.41
C GLU A 139 8.96 7.60 7.30
N ARG A 140 8.40 6.38 7.33
CA ARG A 140 8.92 5.23 8.09
C ARG A 140 9.83 4.31 7.29
N LYS A 141 10.28 4.73 6.10
CA LYS A 141 11.36 4.07 5.36
C LYS A 141 11.05 2.68 4.78
N GLY A 142 9.78 2.37 4.55
CA GLY A 142 9.39 1.12 3.88
C GLY A 142 9.90 1.01 2.43
N LEU A 143 9.84 2.09 1.63
CA LEU A 143 10.39 2.06 0.27
C LEU A 143 11.91 1.92 0.28
N ASP A 144 12.58 2.64 1.18
CA ASP A 144 14.03 2.53 1.35
C ASP A 144 14.45 1.08 1.66
N PHE A 145 13.67 0.36 2.49
CA PHE A 145 13.87 -1.07 2.71
C PHE A 145 13.78 -1.89 1.41
N LEU A 146 12.74 -1.68 0.60
CA LEU A 146 12.58 -2.40 -0.67
C LEU A 146 13.70 -2.07 -1.66
N ILE A 147 14.11 -0.81 -1.74
CA ILE A 147 15.21 -0.35 -2.61
C ILE A 147 16.54 -0.97 -2.17
N GLU A 148 16.78 -1.09 -0.87
CA GLU A 148 17.94 -1.80 -0.33
C GLU A 148 17.95 -3.28 -0.76
N GLN A 149 16.79 -3.96 -0.83
CA GLN A 149 16.73 -5.34 -1.32
C GLN A 149 17.08 -5.47 -2.80
N VAL A 150 16.79 -4.44 -3.61
CA VAL A 150 17.15 -4.41 -5.04
C VAL A 150 18.65 -4.24 -5.27
N ARG A 151 19.35 -3.57 -4.34
CA ARG A 151 20.78 -3.24 -4.49
C ARG A 151 21.72 -4.38 -4.08
N ARG A 152 21.23 -5.38 -3.37
CA ARG A 152 22.00 -6.52 -2.86
C ARG A 152 22.04 -7.66 -3.88
#